data_AF-A0A6G7XE42-F1
#
_entry.id   AF-A0A6G7XE42-F1
#
_cell.length_a   1.000
_cell.length_b   1.000
_cell.length_c   1.000
_cell.angle_alpha   90.00
_cell.angle_beta   90.00
_cell.angle_gamma   90.00
#
_symmetry.space_group_name_H-M   'P 1'
#
loop_
_entity.id
_entity.type
_entity.pdbx_description
1 polymer ?
#
loop_
_entity_poly.entity_id
_entity_poly.type
_entity_poly.pdbx_seq_one_letter_code
_entity_poly.pdbx_strand_id
1 'polypeptide(L)' 'MDNWWLNAIWSLTPTVLIGLFFWMVLRLILRADRTERRVFREIENEERIKAGLPIREDS' A
#
# COMPACT_ATOMS: atom_id res chain seq x y z
N MET A 1 34.88 -15.01 18.74
CA MET A 1 34.27 -15.06 17.40
C MET A 1 32.89 -14.40 17.39
N ASP A 2 32.16 -14.44 18.51
CA ASP A 2 30.79 -13.91 18.63
C ASP A 2 30.67 -12.41 18.36
N ASN A 3 31.64 -11.62 18.84
CA ASN A 3 31.64 -10.16 18.69
C ASN A 3 31.79 -9.70 17.22
N TRP A 4 32.48 -10.47 16.38
CA TRP A 4 32.69 -10.08 14.97
C TRP A 4 31.38 -10.17 14.17
N TRP A 5 30.65 -11.28 14.33
CA TRP A 5 29.35 -11.47 13.70
C TRP A 5 28.29 -10.50 14.26
N LEU A 6 28.28 -10.27 15.57
CA LEU A 6 27.40 -9.29 16.21
C LEU A 6 27.61 -7.87 15.66
N ASN A 7 28.87 -7.44 15.52
CA ASN A 7 29.21 -6.13 14.97
C ASN A 7 28.83 -6.02 13.50
N ALA A 8 29.03 -7.08 12.71
CA ALA A 8 28.63 -7.10 11.31
C ALA A 8 27.11 -6.93 11.15
N ILE A 9 26.31 -7.66 11.93
CA ILE A 9 24.84 -7.52 11.92
C ILE A 9 24.42 -6.12 12.35
N TRP A 10 24.99 -5.59 13.43
CA TRP A 10 24.67 -4.24 13.92
C TRP A 10 25.01 -3.14 12.91
N SER A 11 26.10 -3.30 12.15
CA SER A 11 26.48 -2.36 11.09
C SER A 11 25.57 -2.39 9.87
N LEU A 12 25.00 -3.57 9.55
CA LEU A 12 24.11 -3.77 8.39
C LEU A 12 22.65 -3.42 8.70
N THR A 13 22.25 -3.59 9.97
CA THR A 13 20.92 -3.29 10.49
C THR A 13 20.37 -1.92 10.05
N PRO A 14 21.10 -0.79 10.16
CA PRO A 14 20.56 0.52 9.76
C PRO A 14 20.21 0.59 8.28
N THR A 15 21.02 -0.01 7.39
CA THR A 15 20.76 0.01 5.94
C THR A 15 19.53 -0.81 5.58
N VAL A 16 19.40 -2.01 6.18
CA VAL A 16 18.25 -2.89 5.96
C VAL A 16 16.98 -2.27 6.53
N LEU A 17 17.04 -1.63 7.71
CA LEU A 17 15.92 -0.92 8.31
C LEU A 17 15.38 0.17 7.39
N ILE A 18 16.27 1.00 6.83
CA ILE A 18 15.88 2.06 5.90
C ILE A 18 15.26 1.47 4.64
N GLY A 19 15.86 0.43 4.07
CA GLY A 19 15.32 -0.26 2.89
C GLY A 19 13.93 -0.88 3.15
N LEU A 20 13.75 -1.51 4.31
CA LEU A 20 12.49 -2.11 4.72
C LEU A 20 11.41 -1.04 4.96
N PHE A 21 11.79 0.06 5.62
CA PHE A 21 10.90 1.20 5.83
C PHE A 21 10.46 1.82 4.50
N PHE A 22 11.41 2.07 3.59
CA PHE A 22 11.13 2.59 2.26
C PHE A 22 10.21 1.66 1.46
N TRP A 23 10.48 0.36 1.50
CA TRP A 23 9.63 -0.64 0.85
C TRP A 23 8.21 -0.68 1.45
N MET A 24 8.07 -0.55 2.77
CA MET A 24 6.74 -0.43 3.38
C MET A 24 6.00 0.81 2.90
N VAL A 25 6.66 1.97 2.85
CA VAL A 25 6.05 3.22 2.36
C VAL A 25 5.58 3.05 0.91
N LEU A 26 6.43 2.55 0.01
CA LEU A 26 6.04 2.27 -1.36
C LEU A 26 4.87 1.28 -1.44
N ARG A 27 4.89 0.21 -0.63
CA ARG A 27 3.81 -0.77 -0.57
C ARG A 27 2.49 -0.16 -0.11
N LEU A 28 2.53 0.75 0.86
CA LEU A 28 1.34 1.45 1.35
C LEU A 28 0.75 2.37 0.29
N ILE A 29 1.59 3.17 -0.40
CA ILE A 29 1.14 4.06 -1.48
C ILE A 29 0.49 3.25 -2.60
N LEU A 30 1.15 2.18 -3.08
CA LEU A 30 0.62 1.33 -4.14
C LEU A 30 -0.68 0.60 -3.74
N ARG A 31 -0.84 0.26 -2.45
CA ARG A 31 -2.06 -0.35 -1.92
C ARG A 31 -3.20 0.66 -1.76
N ALA A 32 -2.89 1.88 -1.37
CA ALA A 32 -3.85 2.96 -1.20
C ALA A 32 -4.50 3.33 -2.55
N ASP A 33 -3.71 3.53 -3.62
CA ASP A 33 -4.24 3.85 -4.96
C ASP A 33 -5.23 2.80 -5.49
N ARG A 34 -4.99 1.51 -5.20
CA ARG A 34 -5.93 0.43 -5.57
C ARG A 34 -7.22 0.45 -4.75
N THR A 35 -7.16 0.88 -3.49
CA THR A 35 -8.33 0.88 -2.59
C THR A 35 -9.23 2.07 -2.89
N GLU A 36 -8.66 3.25 -3.12
CA GLU A 36 -9.40 4.47 -3.43
C GLU A 36 -10.23 4.33 -4.71
N ARG A 37 -9.64 3.76 -5.78
CA ARG A 37 -10.37 3.54 -7.04
C ARG A 37 -11.57 2.60 -6.89
N ARG A 38 -11.48 1.61 -6.01
CA ARG A 38 -12.57 0.65 -5.80
C ARG A 38 -13.70 1.24 -4.98
N VAL A 39 -13.36 1.94 -3.90
CA VAL A 39 -14.34 2.57 -3.01
C VAL A 39 -15.07 3.72 -3.71
N PHE A 40 -14.38 4.53 -4.52
CA PHE A 40 -15.03 5.62 -5.25
C PHE A 40 -16.07 5.12 -6.26
N ARG A 41 -15.79 4.00 -6.94
CA ARG A 41 -16.73 3.35 -7.87
C ARG A 41 -17.93 2.76 -7.15
N GLU A 42 -17.71 2.15 -6.00
CA GLU A 42 -18.78 1.57 -5.17
C GLU A 42 -19.74 2.67 -4.69
N ILE A 43 -19.20 3.79 -4.21
CA ILE A 43 -19.99 4.95 -3.79
C ILE A 43 -20.74 5.59 -4.97
N GLU A 44 -20.10 5.77 -6.14
CA GLU A 44 -20.79 6.33 -7.32
C GLU A 44 -21.95 5.43 -7.77
N ASN A 45 -21.77 4.11 -7.71
CA ASN A 45 -22.81 3.15 -8.08
C ASN A 45 -23.97 3.15 -7.08
N GLU A 46 -23.70 3.25 -5.78
CA GLU A 46 -24.74 3.38 -4.76
C GLU A 46 -25.58 4.65 -4.97
N GLU A 47 -24.95 5.78 -5.26
CA GLU A 47 -25.64 7.05 -5.53
C GLU A 47 -26.45 6.99 -6.84
N ARG A 48 -25.94 6.33 -7.89
CA ARG A 48 -26.67 6.10 -9.15
C ARG A 48 -27.90 5.21 -8.95
N ILE A 49 -27.79 4.14 -8.17
CA ILE A 49 -28.92 3.27 -7.84
C ILE A 49 -30.00 4.05 -7.09
N LYS A 50 -29.62 4.87 -6.10
CA LYS A 50 -30.56 5.76 -5.40
C LYS A 50 -31.21 6.78 -6.34
N ALA A 51 -30.47 7.26 -7.33
CA ALA A 51 -30.98 8.17 -8.36
C ALA A 51 -31.78 7.46 -9.48
N GLY A 52 -31.92 6.13 -9.45
CA GLY A 52 -32.59 5.36 -10.49
C GLY A 52 -31.83 5.32 -11.84
N LEU A 53 -30.54 5.67 -11.82
CA LEU A 53 -29.66 5.65 -12.99
C LEU A 53 -28.95 4.30 -13.09
N PRO A 54 -28.67 3.82 -14.32
CA PRO A 54 -27.94 2.58 -14.50
C PRO A 54 -26.51 2.68 -13.98
N ILE A 55 -26.00 1.58 -13.44
CA ILE A 55 -24.61 1.40 -12.99
C ILE A 55 -23.69 1.67 -14.17
N ARG A 56 -22.63 2.44 -13.97
CA ARG A 56 -21.66 2.71 -15.04
C ARG A 56 -20.67 1.55 -15.07
N GLU A 57 -20.97 0.55 -15.89
CA GLU A 57 -20.07 -0.56 -16.16
C GLU A 57 -18.94 -0.05 -17.06
N ASP A 58 -17.77 0.21 -16.48
CA ASP A 58 -16.59 0.57 -17.24
C ASP A 58 -16.05 -0.67 -17.96
N SER A 59 -16.20 -0.68 -19.29
CA SER A 59 -15.71 -1.71 -20.22
C SER A 59 -14.19 -1.84 -20.21
#